data_AF-A0A554LN25-F1
#
_entry.id   AF-A0A554LN25-F1
#
_cell.length_a   1.000
_cell.length_b   1.000
_cell.length_c   1.000
_cell.angle_alpha   90.00
_cell.angle_beta   90.00
_cell.angle_gamma   90.00
#
_symmetry.space_group_name_H-M   'P 1'
#
loop_
_entity.id
_entity.type
_entity.pdbx_description
1 polymer ?
#
loop_
_entity_poly.entity_id
_entity_poly.type
_entity_poly.pdbx_seq_one_letter_code
_entity_poly.pdbx_strand_id
1 'polypeptide(L)'
;MKKIFKSLIFPAISLLVVAIIYAGLSIANLNNQTKVLQEQNQKIIFDTNNLSDKFNQLQSEIGQTKTLISQSEKINSDLKKELATAKQEIAALQGRENDDQPQADTAPEPVIITKTVTQTINQQVEANRATVIIENVGSFSIDLQATDNAFSVLERASIENHFALTYDTYGFGVFITGIGGITPIGNQYWAFYYNGTYSNVGASDQPIKKGDTTVWQLASF
;
A
#
# COMPACT_ATOMS: atom_id res chain seq x y z
N MET A 1 -62.00 15.47 58.52
CA MET A 1 -60.62 15.33 58.00
C MET A 1 -60.08 13.90 57.89
N LYS A 2 -60.45 12.91 58.71
CA LYS A 2 -59.88 11.53 58.59
C LYS A 2 -60.35 10.71 57.36
N LYS A 3 -61.54 10.98 56.80
CA LYS A 3 -62.08 10.23 55.63
C LYS A 3 -61.43 10.61 54.29
N ILE A 4 -61.08 11.89 54.10
CA ILE A 4 -60.40 12.40 52.90
C ILE A 4 -58.95 11.88 52.82
N PHE A 5 -58.25 11.73 53.95
CA PHE A 5 -56.92 11.11 53.99
C PHE A 5 -56.96 9.63 53.55
N LYS A 6 -57.95 8.84 53.97
CA LYS A 6 -58.10 7.44 53.51
C LYS A 6 -58.41 7.32 52.01
N SER A 7 -59.12 8.29 51.43
CA SER A 7 -59.42 8.32 49.99
C SER A 7 -58.22 8.69 49.12
N LEU A 8 -57.21 9.37 49.67
CA LEU A 8 -56.01 9.79 48.93
C LEU A 8 -54.86 8.77 48.99
N ILE A 9 -54.89 7.85 49.96
CA ILE A 9 -53.82 6.85 50.16
C ILE A 9 -53.78 5.82 49.03
N PHE A 10 -54.94 5.36 48.55
CA PHE A 10 -55.01 4.38 47.45
C PHE A 10 -54.41 4.89 46.11
N PRO A 11 -54.76 6.09 45.60
CA PRO A 11 -54.13 6.61 44.39
C PRO A 11 -52.63 6.93 44.59
N ALA A 12 -52.22 7.35 45.79
CA ALA A 12 -50.80 7.58 46.09
C ALA A 12 -49.98 6.27 46.08
N ILE A 13 -50.52 5.19 46.65
CA ILE A 13 -49.89 3.86 46.60
C ILE A 13 -49.82 3.36 45.15
N SER A 14 -50.88 3.56 44.35
CA SER A 14 -50.88 3.18 42.93
C SER A 14 -49.79 3.90 42.13
N LEU A 15 -49.61 5.22 42.35
CA LEU A 15 -48.56 6.00 41.72
C LEU A 15 -47.15 5.54 42.14
N LEU A 16 -46.97 5.22 43.43
CA LEU A 16 -45.72 4.68 43.95
C LEU A 16 -45.35 3.35 43.28
N VAL A 17 -46.31 2.44 43.12
CA VAL A 17 -46.08 1.14 42.47
C VAL A 17 -45.68 1.32 41.00
N VAL A 18 -46.35 2.20 40.26
CA VAL A 18 -45.99 2.51 38.86
C VAL A 18 -44.58 3.10 38.78
N ALA A 19 -44.22 4.02 39.68
CA ALA A 19 -42.88 4.60 39.74
C ALA A 19 -41.79 3.55 40.01
N ILE A 20 -42.05 2.61 40.93
CA ILE A 20 -41.12 1.50 41.24
C ILE A 20 -40.94 0.59 40.02
N ILE A 21 -42.03 0.24 39.33
CA ILE A 21 -41.96 -0.59 38.11
C ILE A 21 -41.13 0.12 37.02
N TYR A 22 -41.39 1.40 36.79
CA TYR A 22 -40.68 2.18 35.78
C TYR A 22 -39.20 2.35 36.11
N ALA A 23 -38.88 2.60 37.39
CA ALA A 23 -37.50 2.67 37.87
C ALA A 23 -36.78 1.33 37.69
N GLY A 24 -37.41 0.21 38.04
CA GLY A 24 -36.86 -1.13 37.86
C GLY A 24 -36.54 -1.45 36.40
N LEU A 25 -37.45 -1.13 35.47
CA LEU A 25 -37.24 -1.33 34.04
C LEU A 25 -36.09 -0.47 33.49
N SER A 26 -36.00 0.78 33.95
CA SER A 26 -34.93 1.71 33.56
C SER A 26 -33.56 1.23 34.06
N ILE A 27 -33.47 0.75 35.30
CA ILE A 27 -32.23 0.19 35.87
C ILE A 27 -31.81 -1.08 35.12
N ALA A 28 -32.75 -1.97 34.77
CA ALA A 28 -32.45 -3.16 34.00
C ALA A 28 -31.91 -2.82 32.60
N ASN A 29 -32.48 -1.83 31.93
CA ASN A 29 -31.99 -1.35 30.63
C ASN A 29 -30.57 -0.77 30.73
N LEU A 30 -30.29 0.05 31.76
CA LEU A 30 -28.96 0.62 32.01
C LEU A 30 -27.90 -0.46 32.29
N ASN A 31 -28.24 -1.49 33.07
CA ASN A 31 -27.34 -2.63 33.31
C ASN A 31 -27.02 -3.38 32.02
N ASN A 32 -28.03 -3.63 31.17
CA ASN A 32 -27.81 -4.28 29.87
C ASN A 32 -26.90 -3.43 28.98
N GLN A 33 -27.11 -2.11 28.93
CA GLN A 33 -26.25 -1.21 28.16
C GLN A 33 -24.81 -1.20 28.69
N THR A 34 -24.64 -1.20 30.02
CA THR A 34 -23.32 -1.26 30.66
C THR A 34 -22.61 -2.57 30.36
N LYS A 35 -23.33 -3.70 30.35
CA LYS A 35 -22.78 -5.00 29.98
C LYS A 35 -22.32 -5.03 28.52
N VAL A 36 -23.14 -4.53 27.58
CA VAL A 36 -22.76 -4.44 26.16
C VAL A 36 -21.51 -3.57 25.98
N LEU A 37 -21.44 -2.43 26.67
CA LEU A 37 -20.26 -1.54 26.62
C LEU A 37 -19.01 -2.23 27.18
N GLN A 38 -19.14 -3.02 28.26
CA GLN A 38 -18.03 -3.79 28.81
C GLN A 38 -17.53 -4.85 27.83
N GLU A 39 -18.44 -5.58 27.17
CA GLU A 39 -18.09 -6.58 26.15
C GLU A 39 -17.40 -5.93 24.94
N GLN A 40 -17.90 -4.79 24.47
CA GLN A 40 -17.26 -4.00 23.41
C GLN A 40 -15.86 -3.54 23.80
N ASN A 41 -15.67 -3.04 25.03
CA ASN A 41 -14.35 -2.62 25.51
C ASN A 41 -13.36 -3.79 25.59
N GLN A 42 -13.80 -4.98 26.01
CA GLN A 42 -12.95 -6.17 26.00
C GLN A 42 -12.52 -6.56 24.59
N LYS A 43 -13.46 -6.52 23.63
CA LYS A 43 -13.13 -6.77 22.22
C LYS A 43 -12.12 -5.76 21.68
N ILE A 44 -12.32 -4.47 21.97
CA ILE A 44 -11.40 -3.41 21.56
C ILE A 44 -10.00 -3.64 22.14
N ILE A 45 -9.90 -4.00 23.42
CA ILE A 45 -8.61 -4.31 24.06
C ILE A 45 -7.92 -5.48 23.38
N PHE A 46 -8.66 -6.56 23.09
CA PHE A 46 -8.12 -7.72 22.38
C PHE A 46 -7.62 -7.36 20.97
N ASP A 47 -8.43 -6.63 20.20
CA ASP A 47 -8.08 -6.20 18.85
C ASP A 47 -6.84 -5.28 18.87
N THR A 48 -6.74 -4.40 19.88
CA THR A 48 -5.58 -3.50 20.07
C THR A 48 -4.31 -4.28 20.39
N ASN A 49 -4.39 -5.29 21.26
CA ASN A 49 -3.23 -6.12 21.60
C ASN A 49 -2.75 -6.91 20.37
N ASN A 50 -3.66 -7.53 19.62
CA ASN A 50 -3.34 -8.22 18.39
C ASN A 50 -2.67 -7.28 17.36
N LEU A 51 -3.17 -6.05 17.22
CA LEU A 51 -2.56 -5.06 16.34
C LEU A 51 -1.15 -4.65 16.80
N SER A 52 -0.94 -4.51 18.10
CA SER A 52 0.38 -4.24 18.70
C SER A 52 1.37 -5.36 18.39
N ASP A 53 0.95 -6.62 18.52
CA ASP A 53 1.80 -7.78 18.22
C ASP A 53 2.21 -7.81 16.74
N LYS A 54 1.26 -7.57 15.83
CA LYS A 54 1.54 -7.45 14.39
C LYS A 54 2.49 -6.30 14.08
N PHE A 55 2.33 -5.16 14.74
CA PHE A 55 3.22 -4.01 14.56
C PHE A 55 4.64 -4.34 15.01
N ASN A 56 4.80 -4.99 16.17
CA ASN A 56 6.10 -5.39 16.68
C ASN A 56 6.78 -6.42 15.76
N GLN A 57 6.02 -7.35 15.20
CA GLN A 57 6.51 -8.29 14.20
C GLN A 57 6.99 -7.55 12.94
N LEU A 58 6.18 -6.66 12.39
CA LEU A 58 6.54 -5.89 11.20
C LEU A 58 7.80 -5.05 11.42
N GLN A 59 7.96 -4.44 12.59
CA GLN A 59 9.17 -3.69 12.94
C GLN A 59 10.41 -4.59 13.00
N SER A 60 10.26 -5.83 13.46
CA SER A 60 11.36 -6.83 13.41
C SER A 60 11.74 -7.17 11.97
N GLU A 61 10.76 -7.42 11.09
CA GLU A 61 10.96 -7.74 9.68
C GLU A 61 11.62 -6.58 8.91
N ILE A 62 11.22 -5.34 9.18
CA ILE A 62 11.86 -4.13 8.63
C ILE A 62 13.33 -4.05 9.06
N GLY A 63 13.62 -4.35 10.34
CA GLY A 63 14.98 -4.40 10.86
C GLY A 63 15.87 -5.41 10.12
N GLN A 64 15.36 -6.62 9.92
CA GLN A 64 16.06 -7.67 9.16
C GLN A 64 16.30 -7.26 7.70
N THR A 65 15.28 -6.70 7.06
CA THR A 65 15.37 -6.22 5.66
C THR A 65 16.43 -5.14 5.51
N LYS A 66 16.51 -4.20 6.46
CA LYS A 66 17.54 -3.15 6.46
C LYS A 66 18.96 -3.74 6.54
N THR A 67 19.17 -4.77 7.36
CA THR A 67 20.46 -5.47 7.45
C THR A 67 20.82 -6.14 6.13
N LEU A 68 19.86 -6.81 5.46
CA LEU A 68 20.09 -7.45 4.16
C LEU A 68 20.43 -6.43 3.07
N ILE A 69 19.77 -5.26 3.06
CA ILE A 69 20.08 -4.18 2.12
C ILE A 69 21.53 -3.73 2.31
N SER A 70 21.97 -3.42 3.53
CA SER A 70 23.35 -3.00 3.79
C SER A 70 24.39 -4.08 3.43
N GLN A 71 24.06 -5.36 3.60
CA GLN A 71 24.92 -6.46 3.14
C GLN A 71 25.04 -6.49 1.61
N SER A 72 23.92 -6.34 0.90
CA SER A 72 23.89 -6.32 -0.57
C SER A 72 24.68 -5.14 -1.15
N GLU A 73 24.60 -3.95 -0.52
CA GLU A 73 25.35 -2.76 -0.91
C GLU A 73 26.86 -3.00 -0.77
N LYS A 74 27.29 -3.63 0.33
CA LYS A 74 28.69 -4.00 0.55
C LYS A 74 29.17 -4.98 -0.53
N ILE A 75 28.40 -6.03 -0.82
CA ILE A 75 28.74 -7.02 -1.85
C ILE A 75 28.89 -6.33 -3.22
N ASN A 76 27.97 -5.43 -3.58
CA ASN A 76 28.06 -4.68 -4.84
C ASN A 76 29.30 -3.80 -4.92
N SER A 77 29.70 -3.16 -3.82
CA SER A 77 30.94 -2.40 -3.75
C SER A 77 32.19 -3.28 -3.90
N ASP A 78 32.21 -4.44 -3.22
CA ASP A 78 33.33 -5.38 -3.25
C ASP A 78 33.50 -5.97 -4.66
N LEU A 79 32.42 -6.40 -5.31
CA LEU A 79 32.43 -6.89 -6.71
C LEU A 79 32.91 -5.81 -7.69
N LYS A 80 32.49 -4.55 -7.51
CA LYS A 80 32.96 -3.46 -8.37
C LYS A 80 34.47 -3.24 -8.25
N LYS A 81 35.01 -3.42 -7.05
CA LYS A 81 36.45 -3.33 -6.79
C LYS A 81 37.20 -4.50 -7.43
N GLU A 82 36.72 -5.73 -7.24
CA GLU A 82 37.31 -6.93 -7.87
C GLU A 82 37.31 -6.84 -9.40
N LEU A 83 36.21 -6.36 -10.00
CA LEU A 83 36.12 -6.14 -11.45
C LEU A 83 37.16 -5.10 -11.93
N ALA A 84 37.39 -4.04 -11.15
CA ALA A 84 38.39 -3.04 -11.47
C ALA A 84 39.82 -3.62 -11.42
N THR A 85 40.11 -4.42 -10.39
CA THR A 85 41.40 -5.11 -10.24
C THR A 85 41.65 -6.11 -11.38
N ALA A 86 40.68 -6.96 -11.70
CA ALA A 86 40.80 -7.93 -12.79
C ALA A 86 41.01 -7.25 -14.16
N LYS A 87 40.35 -6.11 -14.41
CA LYS A 87 40.58 -5.30 -15.63
C LYS A 87 42.01 -4.77 -15.71
N GLN A 88 42.57 -4.32 -14.59
CA GLN A 88 43.96 -3.84 -14.53
C GLN A 88 44.97 -4.98 -14.74
N GLU A 89 44.72 -6.16 -14.17
CA GLU A 89 45.56 -7.34 -14.35
C GLU A 89 45.56 -7.84 -15.80
N ILE A 90 44.39 -7.91 -16.45
CA ILE A 90 44.28 -8.27 -17.88
C ILE A 90 45.08 -7.29 -18.75
N ALA A 91 44.98 -5.99 -18.50
CA ALA A 91 45.74 -4.98 -19.25
C ALA A 91 47.27 -5.15 -19.07
N ALA A 92 47.73 -5.53 -17.87
CA ALA A 92 49.14 -5.78 -17.60
C ALA A 92 49.67 -7.05 -18.29
N LEU A 93 48.84 -8.08 -18.48
CA LEU A 93 49.20 -9.29 -19.21
C LEU A 93 49.23 -9.07 -20.73
N GLN A 94 48.29 -8.29 -21.27
CA GLN A 94 48.28 -7.91 -22.70
C GLN A 94 49.46 -7.01 -23.08
N GLY A 95 50.03 -6.26 -22.12
CA GLY A 95 51.26 -5.49 -22.32
C GLY A 95 52.54 -6.33 -22.38
N ARG A 96 52.52 -7.60 -21.92
CA ARG A 96 53.71 -8.49 -21.88
C ARG A 96 53.89 -9.34 -23.13
N GLU A 97 52.87 -9.50 -23.98
CA GLU A 97 52.97 -10.23 -25.26
C GLU A 97 53.70 -9.45 -26.38
N ASN A 98 54.09 -8.19 -26.14
CA ASN A 98 54.70 -7.33 -27.18
C ASN A 98 56.25 -7.23 -27.11
N ASP A 99 56.94 -7.98 -26.25
CA ASP A 99 58.38 -7.75 -25.99
C ASP A 99 59.35 -8.81 -26.57
N ASP A 100 58.87 -9.79 -27.35
CA ASP A 100 59.72 -10.80 -28.02
C ASP A 100 59.49 -10.87 -29.54
N GLN A 101 60.02 -9.90 -30.30
CA GLN A 101 60.26 -10.04 -31.75
C GLN A 101 61.62 -9.43 -32.13
N PRO A 102 62.53 -10.18 -32.79
CA PRO A 102 63.82 -9.67 -33.26
C PRO A 102 63.65 -8.61 -34.36
N GLN A 103 64.40 -7.52 -34.23
CA GLN A 103 64.46 -6.39 -35.16
C GLN A 103 64.94 -6.82 -36.57
N ALA A 104 64.11 -6.60 -37.59
CA ALA A 104 64.49 -6.64 -39.01
C ALA A 104 63.82 -5.49 -39.80
N ASP A 105 64.55 -5.08 -40.83
CA ASP A 105 64.54 -3.83 -41.59
C ASP A 105 63.25 -3.48 -42.39
N THR A 106 62.99 -2.17 -42.48
CA THR A 106 62.23 -1.36 -43.48
C THR A 106 60.94 -1.86 -44.16
N ALA A 107 59.78 -1.34 -43.72
CA ALA A 107 58.60 -1.05 -44.56
C ALA A 107 57.67 -0.03 -43.84
N PRO A 108 56.97 0.90 -44.53
CA PRO A 108 56.15 1.91 -43.87
C PRO A 108 54.94 1.27 -43.18
N GLU A 109 54.77 1.53 -41.89
CA GLU A 109 53.66 1.02 -41.07
C GLU A 109 52.28 1.46 -41.63
N PRO A 110 51.30 0.55 -41.71
CA PRO A 110 49.92 0.92 -41.97
C PRO A 110 49.36 1.66 -40.75
N VAL A 111 48.91 2.90 -40.96
CA VAL A 111 48.25 3.73 -39.93
C VAL A 111 46.98 3.02 -39.43
N ILE A 112 47.01 2.48 -38.22
CA ILE A 112 45.81 1.98 -37.53
C ILE A 112 45.05 3.19 -36.98
N ILE A 113 44.01 3.61 -37.69
CA ILE A 113 43.06 4.61 -37.20
C ILE A 113 42.11 3.93 -36.21
N THR A 114 42.43 4.01 -34.92
CA THR A 114 41.51 3.60 -33.84
C THR A 114 40.39 4.62 -33.73
N LYS A 115 39.24 4.35 -34.37
CA LYS A 115 38.01 5.11 -34.13
C LYS A 115 37.45 4.70 -32.77
N THR A 116 37.69 5.52 -31.75
CA THR A 116 36.98 5.42 -30.47
C THR A 116 35.51 5.79 -30.70
N VAL A 117 34.64 4.78 -30.75
CA VAL A 117 33.18 4.99 -30.71
C VAL A 117 32.81 5.24 -29.26
N THR A 118 32.69 6.51 -28.88
CA THR A 118 32.05 6.91 -27.63
C THR A 118 30.54 6.65 -27.76
N GLN A 119 30.07 5.48 -27.32
CA GLN A 119 28.65 5.28 -27.09
C GLN A 119 28.26 6.00 -25.81
N THR A 120 27.60 7.14 -25.96
CA THR A 120 26.82 7.73 -24.88
C THR A 120 25.63 6.81 -24.61
N ILE A 121 25.70 6.02 -23.55
CA ILE A 121 24.52 5.34 -23.00
C ILE A 121 23.65 6.44 -22.37
N ASN A 122 22.76 7.03 -23.16
CA ASN A 122 21.58 7.70 -22.64
C ASN A 122 20.64 6.61 -22.09
N GLN A 123 20.96 6.08 -20.91
CA GLN A 123 19.99 5.34 -20.12
C GLN A 123 18.96 6.36 -19.63
N GLN A 124 17.96 6.63 -20.47
CA GLN A 124 16.70 7.15 -20.01
C GLN A 124 16.17 6.11 -19.03
N VAL A 125 16.30 6.38 -17.72
CA VAL A 125 15.77 5.53 -16.65
C VAL A 125 14.28 5.40 -16.92
N GLU A 126 13.90 4.30 -17.55
CA GLU A 126 12.55 4.09 -18.02
C GLU A 126 11.69 3.82 -16.78
N ALA A 127 11.02 4.87 -16.30
CA ALA A 127 10.37 4.90 -14.99
C ALA A 127 9.43 3.69 -14.81
N ASN A 128 9.58 2.98 -13.69
CA ASN A 128 8.77 1.82 -13.34
C ASN A 128 7.39 2.27 -12.83
N ARG A 129 6.57 2.79 -13.75
CA ARG A 129 5.29 3.46 -13.42
C ARG A 129 4.10 2.79 -14.06
N ALA A 130 2.94 2.93 -13.42
CA ALA A 130 1.63 2.66 -13.99
C ALA A 130 0.81 3.96 -14.05
N THR A 131 -0.25 3.93 -14.86
CA THR A 131 -1.19 5.04 -14.99
C THR A 131 -2.49 4.73 -14.25
N VAL A 132 -2.95 5.67 -13.44
CA VAL A 132 -4.24 5.62 -12.74
C VAL A 132 -5.12 6.74 -13.28
N ILE A 133 -6.19 6.38 -13.97
CA ILE A 133 -7.17 7.31 -14.52
C ILE A 133 -8.44 7.18 -13.70
N ILE A 134 -8.96 8.30 -13.20
CA ILE A 134 -10.14 8.35 -12.36
C ILE A 134 -11.07 9.40 -12.94
N GLU A 135 -12.27 8.96 -13.32
CA GLU A 135 -13.33 9.83 -13.81
C GLU A 135 -13.58 10.97 -12.82
N ASN A 136 -13.65 12.20 -13.32
CA ASN A 136 -13.90 13.42 -12.55
C ASN A 136 -12.83 13.78 -11.49
N VAL A 137 -11.70 13.07 -11.44
CA VAL A 137 -10.59 13.37 -10.52
C VAL A 137 -9.30 13.68 -11.27
N GLY A 138 -8.90 12.83 -12.22
CA GLY A 138 -7.69 13.08 -13.03
C GLY A 138 -6.97 11.83 -13.51
N SER A 139 -5.76 12.03 -14.02
CA SER A 139 -4.85 10.98 -14.48
C SER A 139 -3.50 11.15 -13.81
N PHE A 140 -3.01 10.10 -13.16
CA PHE A 140 -1.81 10.12 -12.34
C PHE A 140 -0.83 9.04 -12.79
N SER A 141 0.47 9.34 -12.71
CA SER A 141 1.54 8.39 -13.01
C SER A 141 2.23 8.02 -11.70
N ILE A 142 2.08 6.75 -11.31
CA ILE A 142 2.44 6.26 -9.98
C ILE A 142 3.62 5.31 -10.07
N ASP A 143 4.63 5.53 -9.22
CA ASP A 143 5.77 4.62 -9.08
C ASP A 143 5.32 3.28 -8.48
N LEU A 144 5.73 2.19 -9.12
CA LEU A 144 5.39 0.84 -8.72
C LEU A 144 6.37 0.29 -7.70
N GLN A 145 5.80 -0.38 -6.70
CA GLN A 145 6.49 -1.16 -5.70
C GLN A 145 6.38 -2.65 -6.02
N ALA A 146 7.25 -3.46 -5.41
CA ALA A 146 7.16 -4.90 -5.54
C ALA A 146 5.79 -5.38 -5.03
N THR A 147 5.17 -6.31 -5.75
CA THR A 147 3.85 -6.92 -5.42
C THR A 147 2.63 -5.99 -5.47
N ASP A 148 2.74 -4.82 -6.12
CA ASP A 148 1.61 -3.92 -6.28
C ASP A 148 0.41 -4.56 -7.00
N ASN A 149 -0.77 -4.25 -6.49
CA ASN A 149 -2.06 -4.54 -7.12
C ASN A 149 -2.79 -3.22 -7.44
N ALA A 150 -3.90 -3.30 -8.17
CA ALA A 150 -4.63 -2.11 -8.61
C ALA A 150 -5.12 -1.25 -7.43
N PHE A 151 -5.45 -1.89 -6.30
CA PHE A 151 -5.85 -1.17 -5.09
C PHE A 151 -4.67 -0.41 -4.45
N SER A 152 -3.51 -1.05 -4.26
CA SER A 152 -2.34 -0.39 -3.65
C SER A 152 -1.85 0.79 -4.49
N VAL A 153 -1.93 0.67 -5.82
CA VAL A 153 -1.59 1.76 -6.74
C VAL A 153 -2.62 2.90 -6.68
N LEU A 154 -3.92 2.61 -6.56
CA LEU A 154 -4.96 3.63 -6.35
C LEU A 154 -4.79 4.34 -5.00
N GLU A 155 -4.53 3.59 -3.93
CA GLU A 155 -4.31 4.15 -2.59
C GLU A 155 -3.09 5.08 -2.57
N ARG A 156 -2.00 4.66 -3.22
CA ARG A 156 -0.83 5.52 -3.40
C ARG A 156 -1.13 6.78 -4.19
N ALA A 157 -1.91 6.66 -5.28
CA ALA A 157 -2.34 7.83 -6.05
C ALA A 157 -3.13 8.83 -5.18
N SER A 158 -4.00 8.33 -4.30
CA SER A 158 -4.79 9.15 -3.36
C SER A 158 -3.89 9.93 -2.41
N ILE A 159 -2.90 9.26 -1.82
CA ILE A 159 -1.95 9.87 -0.87
C ILE A 159 -1.08 10.92 -1.57
N GLU A 160 -0.47 10.58 -2.70
CA GLU A 160 0.47 11.44 -3.43
C GLU A 160 -0.20 12.67 -4.05
N ASN A 161 -1.46 12.56 -4.44
CA ASN A 161 -2.19 13.61 -5.16
C ASN A 161 -3.30 14.25 -4.31
N HIS A 162 -3.35 13.93 -3.01
CA HIS A 162 -4.21 14.56 -2.01
C HIS A 162 -5.72 14.55 -2.34
N PHE A 163 -6.21 13.44 -2.91
CA PHE A 163 -7.65 13.23 -3.10
C PHE A 163 -8.19 12.20 -2.12
N ALA A 164 -9.44 12.35 -1.69
CA ALA A 164 -10.05 11.42 -0.75
C ALA A 164 -10.32 10.05 -1.39
N LEU A 165 -9.98 8.98 -0.69
CA LEU A 165 -10.32 7.60 -1.05
C LEU A 165 -11.02 6.94 0.13
N THR A 166 -12.21 6.37 -0.11
CA THR A 166 -12.96 5.62 0.90
C THR A 166 -13.28 4.22 0.38
N TYR A 167 -13.20 3.24 1.27
CA TYR A 167 -13.39 1.84 0.93
C TYR A 167 -13.78 1.01 2.15
N ASP A 168 -14.42 -0.13 1.88
CA ASP A 168 -14.73 -1.16 2.87
C ASP A 168 -13.89 -2.40 2.61
N THR A 169 -13.33 -2.98 3.67
CA THR A 169 -12.48 -4.19 3.58
C THR A 169 -13.26 -5.44 3.92
N TYR A 170 -13.18 -6.45 3.05
CA TYR A 170 -13.76 -7.76 3.25
C TYR A 170 -12.68 -8.85 3.15
N GLY A 171 -13.02 -10.07 3.57
CA GLY A 171 -12.10 -11.22 3.46
C GLY A 171 -11.72 -11.60 2.03
N PHE A 172 -12.46 -11.10 1.03
CA PHE A 172 -12.23 -11.33 -0.40
C PHE A 172 -11.68 -10.10 -1.14
N GLY A 173 -11.26 -9.07 -0.41
CA GLY A 173 -10.69 -7.85 -1.00
C GLY A 173 -11.42 -6.57 -0.59
N VAL A 174 -11.02 -5.47 -1.22
CA VAL A 174 -11.50 -4.12 -0.90
C VAL A 174 -12.57 -3.69 -1.88
N PHE A 175 -13.64 -3.09 -1.36
CA PHE A 175 -14.70 -2.46 -2.14
C PHE A 175 -14.56 -0.95 -2.05
N ILE A 176 -14.35 -0.28 -3.18
CA ILE A 176 -14.22 1.18 -3.21
C ILE A 176 -15.58 1.84 -3.09
N THR A 177 -15.76 2.64 -2.04
CA THR A 177 -17.00 3.37 -1.74
C THR A 177 -16.94 4.84 -2.15
N GLY A 178 -15.75 5.37 -2.45
CA GLY A 178 -15.63 6.75 -2.92
C GLY A 178 -14.23 7.13 -3.36
N ILE A 179 -14.14 7.98 -4.39
CA ILE A 179 -12.88 8.51 -4.92
C ILE A 179 -13.05 10.01 -5.20
N GLY A 180 -12.08 10.83 -4.79
CA GLY A 180 -12.11 12.29 -5.00
C GLY A 180 -13.27 13.00 -4.29
N GLY A 181 -13.80 12.41 -3.21
CA GLY A 181 -14.99 12.92 -2.51
C GLY A 181 -16.32 12.56 -3.19
N ILE A 182 -16.31 11.78 -4.27
CA ILE A 182 -17.50 11.33 -4.97
C ILE A 182 -17.88 9.94 -4.45
N THR A 183 -19.04 9.86 -3.79
CA THR A 183 -19.66 8.61 -3.33
C THR A 183 -20.75 8.19 -4.31
N PRO A 184 -20.74 6.96 -4.85
CA PRO A 184 -21.81 6.47 -5.72
C PRO A 184 -23.18 6.49 -5.00
N ILE A 185 -24.24 6.80 -5.74
CA ILE A 185 -25.62 6.84 -5.22
C ILE A 185 -26.50 5.77 -5.86
N GLY A 186 -27.47 5.24 -5.11
CA GLY A 186 -28.43 4.26 -5.63
C GLY A 186 -27.75 2.97 -6.09
N ASN A 187 -27.89 2.64 -7.38
CA ASN A 187 -27.27 1.48 -8.02
C ASN A 187 -25.90 1.79 -8.66
N GLN A 188 -25.33 2.96 -8.36
CA GLN A 188 -24.01 3.31 -8.87
C GLN A 188 -22.88 2.65 -8.08
N TYR A 189 -21.76 2.42 -8.76
CA TYR A 189 -20.53 1.93 -8.14
C TYR A 189 -19.30 2.39 -8.93
N TRP A 190 -18.13 2.35 -8.29
CA TRP A 190 -16.85 2.56 -8.96
C TRP A 190 -16.45 1.29 -9.73
N ALA A 191 -16.65 1.31 -11.04
CA ALA A 191 -16.23 0.24 -11.93
C ALA A 191 -14.72 0.34 -12.22
N PHE A 192 -14.05 -0.80 -12.11
CA PHE A 192 -12.62 -0.94 -12.32
C PHE A 192 -12.32 -1.57 -13.68
N TYR A 193 -11.48 -0.90 -14.47
CA TYR A 193 -10.98 -1.37 -15.74
C TYR A 193 -9.46 -1.48 -15.69
N TYR A 194 -8.95 -2.54 -16.30
CA TYR A 194 -7.53 -2.83 -16.42
C TYR A 194 -7.15 -2.91 -17.90
N ASN A 195 -6.20 -2.08 -18.32
CA ASN A 195 -5.72 -2.01 -19.71
C ASN A 195 -6.85 -1.91 -20.75
N GLY A 196 -7.84 -1.07 -20.47
CA GLY A 196 -8.96 -0.78 -21.38
C GLY A 196 -10.12 -1.78 -21.33
N THR A 197 -10.04 -2.83 -20.52
CA THR A 197 -11.10 -3.85 -20.39
C THR A 197 -11.68 -3.83 -18.98
N TYR A 198 -12.98 -4.08 -18.84
CA TYR A 198 -13.60 -4.27 -17.51
C TYR A 198 -12.89 -5.42 -16.79
N SER A 199 -12.46 -5.18 -15.55
CA SER A 199 -11.68 -6.19 -14.83
C SER A 199 -12.54 -7.39 -14.43
N ASN A 200 -11.99 -8.59 -14.64
CA ASN A 200 -12.63 -9.84 -14.22
C ASN A 200 -12.37 -10.19 -12.74
N VAL A 201 -11.45 -9.48 -12.09
CA VAL A 201 -11.12 -9.63 -10.67
C VAL A 201 -11.18 -8.28 -9.96
N GLY A 202 -11.30 -8.32 -8.63
CA GLY A 202 -11.25 -7.12 -7.81
C GLY A 202 -9.89 -6.44 -7.83
N ALA A 203 -9.85 -5.16 -7.49
CA ALA A 203 -8.61 -4.38 -7.52
C ALA A 203 -7.53 -4.88 -6.54
N SER A 204 -7.93 -5.55 -5.45
CA SER A 204 -7.02 -6.22 -4.51
C SER A 204 -6.26 -7.39 -5.12
N ASP A 205 -6.83 -8.02 -6.15
CA ASP A 205 -6.29 -9.24 -6.75
C ASP A 205 -5.64 -9.01 -8.11
N GLN A 206 -5.87 -7.84 -8.73
CA GLN A 206 -5.30 -7.50 -10.03
C GLN A 206 -3.86 -6.99 -9.87
N PRO A 207 -2.82 -7.75 -10.22
CA PRO A 207 -1.44 -7.29 -10.11
C PRO A 207 -1.17 -6.21 -11.16
N ILE A 208 -0.35 -5.22 -10.81
CA ILE A 208 0.02 -4.12 -11.70
C ILE A 208 1.50 -4.21 -12.09
N LYS A 209 1.77 -4.03 -13.38
CA LYS A 209 3.11 -4.01 -13.95
C LYS A 209 3.40 -2.66 -14.60
N LYS A 210 4.67 -2.44 -14.89
CA LYS A 210 5.14 -1.26 -15.60
C LYS A 210 4.36 -1.05 -16.90
N GLY A 211 3.89 0.17 -17.11
CA GLY A 211 3.15 0.59 -18.31
C GLY A 211 1.66 0.24 -18.29
N ASP A 212 1.18 -0.48 -17.28
CA ASP A 212 -0.25 -0.78 -17.15
C ASP A 212 -1.06 0.48 -16.84
N THR A 213 -2.33 0.43 -17.21
CA THR A 213 -3.32 1.47 -16.95
C THR A 213 -4.50 0.91 -16.18
N THR A 214 -4.85 1.57 -15.08
CA THR A 214 -6.09 1.35 -14.34
C THR A 214 -7.05 2.51 -14.61
N VAL A 215 -8.33 2.20 -14.83
CA VAL A 215 -9.38 3.21 -15.00
C VAL A 215 -10.50 2.96 -14.01
N TRP A 216 -10.92 4.03 -13.34
CA TRP A 216 -12.01 4.05 -12.38
C TRP A 216 -13.09 5.00 -12.87
N GLN A 217 -14.29 4.48 -13.08
CA GLN A 217 -15.43 5.27 -13.56
C GLN A 217 -16.72 4.86 -12.87
N LEU A 218 -17.65 5.79 -12.74
CA LEU A 218 -18.96 5.48 -12.20
C LEU A 218 -19.76 4.66 -13.21
N ALA A 219 -20.26 3.51 -12.78
CA ALA A 219 -21.18 2.67 -13.54
C ALA A 219 -22.47 2.47 -12.75
N SER A 220 -23.48 1.86 -13.38
CA SER A 220 -24.76 1.52 -12.76
C SER A 220 -25.20 0.12 -13.20
N PHE A 221 -25.93 -0.60 -12.35
CA PHE A 221 -26.48 -1.93 -12.66
C PHE A 221 -28.00 -2.02 -12.52
#